data_AF-A0A0L6ZBW5-F1
#
_entry.id   AF-A0A0L6ZBW5-F1
#
_cell.length_a   1.000
_cell.length_b   1.000
_cell.length_c   1.000
_cell.angle_alpha   90.00
_cell.angle_beta   90.00
_cell.angle_gamma   90.00
#
_symmetry.space_group_name_H-M   'P 1'
#
loop_
_entity.id
_entity.type
_entity.pdbx_description
1 polymer ?
#
loop_
_entity_poly.entity_id
_entity_poly.type
_entity_poly.pdbx_seq_one_letter_code
_entity_poly.pdbx_strand_id
1 'polypeptide(L)' 'MARSNKALVPEAREGLNKFKMEAANEVGVNLKQGYNGDLTSRQAGSIGGQMVKKMVEQYERTNL' A
#
# COMPACT_ATOMS: atom_id res chain seq x y z
N MET A 1 9.46 -19.24 7.80
CA MET A 1 8.09 -19.35 7.28
C MET A 1 7.71 -18.02 6.63
N ALA A 2 7.53 -17.98 5.30
CA ALA A 2 6.94 -16.80 4.67
C ALA A 2 5.44 -16.82 4.97
N ARG A 3 4.99 -16.01 5.93
CA ARG A 3 3.56 -15.75 6.11
C ARG A 3 3.07 -15.15 4.78
N SER A 4 2.34 -15.94 4.00
CA SER A 4 1.59 -15.41 2.86
C SER A 4 0.59 -14.41 3.41
N ASN A 5 0.88 -13.12 3.26
CA ASN A 5 -0.08 -12.06 3.56
C ASN A 5 -1.24 -12.22 2.56
N LYS A 6 -2.25 -12.98 2.97
CA LYS A 6 -3.49 -13.16 2.22
C LYS A 6 -4.32 -11.90 2.42
N ALA A 7 -4.78 -11.32 1.32
CA ALA A 7 -5.75 -10.24 1.40
C ALA A 7 -7.02 -10.78 2.09
N LEU A 8 -7.62 -9.98 2.97
CA LEU A 8 -8.87 -10.34 3.65
C LEU A 8 -10.00 -10.57 2.64
N VAL A 9 -10.01 -9.77 1.56
CA VAL A 9 -10.87 -9.94 0.38
C VAL A 9 -9.97 -10.34 -0.79
N PRO A 10 -9.94 -11.63 -1.18
CA PRO A 10 -9.04 -12.13 -2.22
C PRO A 10 -9.21 -11.40 -3.57
N GLU A 11 -10.43 -11.06 -3.93
CA GLU A 11 -10.81 -10.40 -5.18
C GLU A 11 -10.22 -8.98 -5.25
N ALA A 12 -9.98 -8.34 -4.10
CA ALA A 12 -9.41 -7.00 -4.01
C ALA A 12 -7.88 -6.99 -4.20
N ARG A 13 -7.21 -8.15 -4.30
CA ARG A 13 -5.74 -8.25 -4.31
C ARG A 13 -5.08 -7.40 -5.41
N GLU A 14 -5.63 -7.42 -6.62
CA GLU A 14 -5.09 -6.63 -7.73
C GLU A 14 -5.28 -5.13 -7.51
N GLY A 15 -6.47 -4.72 -7.05
CA GLY A 15 -6.76 -3.33 -6.70
C GLY A 15 -5.85 -2.81 -5.59
N LEU A 16 -5.66 -3.59 -4.54
CA LEU A 16 -4.75 -3.27 -3.43
C LEU A 16 -3.28 -3.18 -3.89
N ASN A 17 -2.87 -4.00 -4.86
CA ASN A 17 -1.53 -3.89 -5.44
C ASN A 17 -1.36 -2.59 -6.22
N LYS A 18 -2.33 -2.21 -7.06
CA LYS A 18 -2.32 -0.93 -7.79
C LYS A 18 -2.28 0.25 -6.81
N PHE A 19 -3.15 0.23 -5.82
CA PHE A 19 -3.23 1.27 -4.79
C PHE A 19 -1.90 1.45 -4.04
N LYS A 20 -1.24 0.35 -3.68
CA LYS A 20 0.09 0.38 -3.05
C LYS A 20 1.16 0.98 -3.97
N MET A 21 1.14 0.65 -5.27
CA MET A 21 2.09 1.21 -6.24
C MET A 21 1.88 2.72 -6.42
N GLU A 22 0.62 3.17 -6.49
CA GLU A 22 0.27 4.59 -6.55
C GLU A 22 0.73 5.33 -5.29
N ALA A 23 0.44 4.79 -4.11
CA ALA A 23 0.89 5.36 -2.84
C ALA A 23 2.42 5.48 -2.77
N ALA A 24 3.15 4.48 -3.30
CA ALA A 24 4.61 4.53 -3.36
C ALA A 24 5.14 5.64 -4.27
N ASN A 25 4.54 5.82 -5.45
CA ASN A 25 4.89 6.90 -6.37
C ASN A 25 4.69 8.28 -5.73
N GLU A 26 3.59 8.48 -4.98
CA GLU A 26 3.27 9.76 -4.33
C GLU A 26 4.25 10.12 -3.21
N VAL A 27 4.75 9.13 -2.47
CA VAL A 27 5.75 9.36 -1.42
C VAL A 27 7.19 9.28 -1.94
N GLY A 28 7.37 9.21 -3.26
CA GLY A 28 8.69 9.19 -3.91
C GLY A 28 9.51 7.93 -3.60
N VAL A 29 8.85 6.81 -3.28
CA VAL A 29 9.51 5.53 -3.02
C VAL A 29 9.43 4.65 -4.26
N ASN A 30 10.59 4.22 -4.76
CA ASN A 30 10.67 3.28 -5.87
C ASN A 30 10.33 1.86 -5.40
N LEU A 31 9.04 1.51 -5.43
CA LEU A 31 8.55 0.17 -5.15
C LEU A 31 8.56 -0.68 -6.43
N LYS A 32 9.29 -1.79 -6.41
CA LYS A 32 9.41 -2.72 -7.53
C LYS A 32 8.35 -3.81 -7.45
N GLN A 33 7.93 -4.34 -8.60
CA GLN A 33 7.23 -5.62 -8.60
C GLN A 33 8.24 -6.74 -8.29
N GLY A 34 8.06 -7.41 -7.15
CA GLY A 34 8.96 -8.47 -6.68
C GLY A 34 9.68 -8.09 -5.38
N TYR A 35 10.98 -8.38 -5.32
CA TYR A 35 11.77 -8.19 -4.11
C TYR A 35 12.07 -6.71 -3.86
N ASN A 36 11.81 -6.25 -2.63
CA ASN A 36 12.03 -4.88 -2.17
C ASN A 36 12.79 -4.87 -0.82
N GLY A 37 13.67 -5.85 -0.60
CA GLY A 37 14.43 -5.93 0.66
C GLY A 37 15.47 -4.83 0.84
N ASP A 38 15.73 -4.05 -0.20
CA ASP A 38 16.53 -2.83 -0.19
C ASP A 38 15.78 -1.61 0.37
N LEU A 39 14.45 -1.66 0.49
CA LEU A 39 13.69 -0.57 1.08
C LEU A 39 13.91 -0.50 2.59
N THR A 40 14.24 0.69 3.08
CA THR A 40 14.28 0.96 4.52
C THR A 40 12.88 0.84 5.13
N SER A 41 12.80 0.52 6.43
CA SER A 41 11.52 0.47 7.15
C SER A 41 10.76 1.79 7.08
N ARG A 42 11.48 2.93 7.01
CA ARG A 42 10.88 4.25 6.83
C ARG A 42 10.19 4.39 5.48
N GLN A 43 10.83 3.93 4.40
CA GLN A 43 10.26 3.97 3.05
C GLN A 43 9.09 3.01 2.91
N ALA A 44 9.18 1.79 3.42
CA ALA A 44 8.04 0.87 3.43
C ALA A 44 6.87 1.42 4.28
N GLY A 45 7.19 2.04 5.42
CA GLY A 45 6.22 2.67 6.31
C GLY A 45 5.51 3.87 5.67
N SER A 46 6.22 4.72 4.91
CA SER A 46 5.60 5.87 4.24
C SER A 46 4.58 5.45 3.18
N ILE A 47 4.83 4.35 2.45
CA ILE A 47 3.86 3.78 1.50
C ILE A 47 2.57 3.38 2.25
N GLY A 48 2.71 2.60 3.33
CA GLY A 48 1.56 2.16 4.12
C GLY A 48 0.79 3.33 4.75
N GLY A 49 1.51 4.34 5.27
CA GLY A 49 0.90 5.55 5.81
C GLY A 49 0.10 6.33 4.77
N GLN A 50 0.61 6.45 3.54
CA GLN A 50 -0.10 7.13 2.45
C GLN A 50 -1.35 6.36 2.00
N MET A 51 -1.28 5.02 1.98
CA MET A 51 -2.47 4.19 1.73
C MET A 51 -3.55 4.45 2.78
N VAL A 52 -3.20 4.43 4.08
CA VAL A 52 -4.17 4.70 5.16
C VAL A 52 -4.72 6.11 5.07
N LYS A 53 -3.88 7.11 4.78
CA LYS A 53 -4.32 8.51 4.62
C LYS A 53 -5.42 8.65 3.56
N LYS A 54 -5.21 8.06 2.38
CA LYS A 54 -6.22 8.06 1.30
C LYS A 54 -7.49 7.30 1.66
N MET A 55 -7.37 6.18 2.37
CA MET A 55 -8.54 5.42 2.83
C MET A 55 -9.39 6.25 3.80
N VAL A 56 -8.75 6.95 4.74
CA VAL A 56 -9.45 7.84 5.68
C VAL A 56 -10.09 9.01 4.93
N GLU A 57 -9.35 9.66 4.02
CA GLU A 57 -9.89 10.75 3.20
C GLU A 57 -11.09 10.31 2.35
N GLN A 58 -11.03 9.12 1.76
CA GLN A 58 -12.17 8.58 1.02
C GLN A 58 -13.37 8.35 1.95
N TYR A 59 -13.14 7.74 3.11
CA TYR A 59 -14.19 7.51 4.10
C TYR A 59 -14.83 8.82 4.57
N GLU A 60 -14.01 9.84 4.88
CA GLU A 60 -14.49 11.18 5.25
C GLU A 60 -15.37 11.79 4.15
N ARG A 61 -15.02 11.62 2.87
CA ARG A 61 -15.80 12.15 1.74
C ARG A 61 -17.09 11.39 1.45
N THR A 62 -17.13 10.08 1.75
CA THR A 62 -18.27 9.22 1.38
C THR A 62 -19.22 8.95 2.54
N ASN A 63 -18.79 9.13 3.79
CA ASN A 63 -19.53 8.68 4.97
C ASN A 63 -19.74 9.77 6.03
N LEU A 64 -19.11 10.94 5.89
CA LEU A 64 -19.33 12.11 6.75
C LEU A 64 -19.83 13.28 5.90
#